data_AF-A0AAW2NAC6-F1
#
_entry.id   AF-A0AAW2NAC6-F1
#
_cell.length_a   1.000
_cell.length_b   1.000
_cell.length_c   1.000
_cell.angle_alpha   90.00
_cell.angle_beta   90.00
_cell.angle_gamma   90.00
#
_symmetry.space_group_name_H-M   'P 1'
#
loop_
_entity.id
_entity.type
_entity.pdbx_description
1 polymer ?
#
loop_
_entity_poly.entity_id
_entity_poly.type
_entity_poly.pdbx_seq_one_letter_code
_entity_poly.pdbx_strand_id
1 'polypeptide(L)'
;MRIMIKGGVWKNTEDEILKAAVMKYGKNQWARISSLLVRKSAKQCKARWYEWLDPSIKKTEWTREEDEKLLHLAKLMPTQWRTIAPIVGRTPSQCLERYEKLLDAACAKDENYEPGDDPRKLRPGEIDPNPESKPARPDPVDMDEDEKEMLSEARARLANTRGKKAKRKAREKQLEEARRLASLQKRRELKAAGIDIRQRKRREGELIIMLKSPLKRSRLQAFMMLLMKIGQLN
;
A
#
# COMPACT_ATOMS: atom_id res chain seq x y z
N MET A 1 -25.98 -6.91 10.11
CA MET A 1 -24.63 -7.39 9.73
C MET A 1 -24.73 -7.86 8.28
N ARG A 2 -24.15 -7.14 7.29
CA ARG A 2 -24.11 -7.65 5.90
C ARG A 2 -23.07 -8.76 5.85
N ILE A 3 -23.51 -10.01 5.64
CA ILE A 3 -22.60 -11.15 5.42
C ILE A 3 -22.04 -10.99 4.00
N MET A 4 -20.85 -10.42 3.86
CA MET A 4 -20.16 -10.36 2.58
C MET A 4 -19.41 -11.68 2.37
N ILE A 5 -19.87 -12.48 1.40
CA ILE A 5 -19.16 -13.67 0.94
C ILE A 5 -17.85 -13.21 0.30
N LYS A 6 -16.72 -13.61 0.90
CA LYS A 6 -15.37 -13.25 0.46
C LYS A 6 -14.91 -14.16 -0.68
N GLY A 7 -14.32 -13.57 -1.71
CA GLY A 7 -13.72 -14.28 -2.86
C GLY A 7 -14.28 -13.86 -4.21
N GLY A 8 -14.32 -14.81 -5.13
CA GLY A 8 -14.69 -14.61 -6.52
C GLY A 8 -13.54 -14.14 -7.40
N VAL A 9 -13.86 -13.96 -8.68
CA VAL A 9 -12.93 -13.54 -9.73
C VAL A 9 -12.26 -12.21 -9.37
N TRP A 10 -10.98 -12.09 -9.73
CA TRP A 10 -10.21 -10.86 -9.58
C TRP A 10 -10.52 -9.88 -10.71
N LYS A 11 -10.77 -8.62 -10.36
CA LYS A 11 -10.92 -7.52 -11.33
C LYS A 11 -9.62 -6.71 -11.45
N ASN A 12 -9.44 -6.00 -12.57
CA ASN A 12 -8.26 -5.14 -12.78
C ASN A 12 -8.14 -4.08 -11.68
N THR A 13 -9.25 -3.43 -11.33
CA THR A 13 -9.33 -2.50 -10.19
C THR A 13 -8.80 -3.08 -8.88
N GLU A 14 -9.19 -4.31 -8.53
CA GLU A 14 -8.71 -4.98 -7.31
C GLU A 14 -7.20 -5.26 -7.37
N ASP A 15 -6.70 -5.72 -8.52
CA ASP A 15 -5.28 -5.98 -8.74
C ASP A 15 -4.43 -4.69 -8.64
N GLU A 16 -4.90 -3.58 -9.19
CA GLU A 16 -4.18 -2.29 -9.11
C GLU A 16 -4.16 -1.73 -7.67
N ILE A 17 -5.27 -1.84 -6.93
CA ILE A 17 -5.29 -1.50 -5.50
C ILE A 17 -4.31 -2.38 -4.73
N LEU A 18 -4.28 -3.68 -5.01
CA LEU A 18 -3.38 -4.64 -4.38
C LEU A 18 -1.91 -4.28 -4.64
N LYS A 19 -1.54 -3.98 -5.89
CA LYS A 19 -0.19 -3.52 -6.24
C LYS A 19 0.20 -2.26 -5.47
N ALA A 20 -0.65 -1.23 -5.48
CA ALA A 20 -0.36 0.03 -4.80
C ALA A 20 -0.28 -0.15 -3.27
N ALA A 21 -1.12 -1.01 -2.70
CA ALA A 21 -1.08 -1.34 -1.28
C ALA A 21 0.19 -2.13 -0.89
N VAL A 22 0.65 -3.06 -1.73
CA VAL A 22 1.92 -3.77 -1.51
C VAL A 22 3.10 -2.82 -1.61
N MET A 23 3.09 -1.87 -2.55
CA MET A 23 4.13 -0.82 -2.64
C MET A 23 4.18 0.04 -1.36
N LYS A 24 3.02 0.35 -0.75
CA LYS A 24 2.97 1.19 0.45
C LYS A 24 3.27 0.43 1.75
N TYR A 25 2.75 -0.80 1.90
CA TYR A 25 2.77 -1.55 3.18
C TYR A 25 3.73 -2.74 3.20
N GLY A 26 4.27 -3.15 2.05
CA GLY A 26 5.13 -4.31 1.88
C GLY A 26 4.40 -5.65 1.91
N LYS A 27 5.15 -6.75 1.72
CA LYS A 27 4.65 -8.13 1.57
C LYS A 27 4.34 -8.85 2.90
N ASN A 28 4.35 -8.14 4.03
CA ASN A 28 4.14 -8.74 5.37
C ASN A 28 2.84 -8.29 6.04
N GLN A 29 2.16 -7.26 5.52
CA GLN A 29 0.97 -6.65 6.15
C GLN A 29 -0.32 -7.01 5.39
N TRP A 30 -0.54 -8.29 5.09
CA TRP A 30 -1.68 -8.74 4.27
C TRP A 30 -3.05 -8.39 4.84
N ALA A 31 -3.23 -8.44 6.17
CA ALA A 31 -4.50 -8.04 6.81
C ALA A 31 -4.81 -6.55 6.58
N ARG A 32 -3.78 -5.71 6.59
CA ARG A 32 -3.92 -4.28 6.30
C ARG A 32 -4.23 -4.06 4.82
N ILE A 33 -3.57 -4.78 3.94
CA ILE A 33 -3.82 -4.73 2.49
C ILE A 33 -5.25 -5.18 2.17
N SER A 34 -5.68 -6.33 2.68
CA SER A 34 -7.03 -6.85 2.42
C SER A 34 -8.13 -5.92 2.92
N SER A 35 -7.86 -5.12 3.95
CA SER A 35 -8.86 -4.13 4.40
C SER A 35 -9.10 -2.99 3.43
N LEU A 36 -8.33 -2.86 2.34
CA LEU A 36 -8.62 -1.93 1.23
C LEU A 36 -9.49 -2.58 0.14
N LEU A 37 -9.71 -3.90 0.20
CA LEU A 37 -10.45 -4.67 -0.78
C LEU A 37 -11.69 -5.27 -0.11
N VAL A 38 -12.88 -4.82 -0.51
CA VAL A 38 -14.14 -5.14 0.19
C VAL A 38 -14.39 -6.64 0.28
N ARG A 39 -14.16 -7.38 -0.81
CA ARG A 39 -14.53 -8.80 -0.95
C ARG A 39 -13.35 -9.76 -0.93
N LYS A 40 -12.12 -9.31 -0.67
CA LYS A 40 -10.92 -10.16 -0.70
C LYS A 40 -10.29 -10.28 0.69
N SER A 41 -10.00 -11.50 1.10
CA SER A 41 -9.34 -11.79 2.38
C SER A 41 -7.82 -11.62 2.30
N ALA A 42 -7.16 -11.54 3.46
CA ALA A 42 -5.70 -11.48 3.54
C ALA A 42 -5.01 -12.68 2.87
N LYS A 43 -5.57 -13.88 3.02
CA LYS A 43 -5.06 -15.11 2.39
C LYS A 43 -5.17 -15.03 0.86
N GLN A 44 -6.31 -14.54 0.36
CA GLN A 44 -6.54 -14.36 -1.08
C GLN A 44 -5.60 -13.29 -1.66
N CYS A 45 -5.41 -12.15 -0.97
CA CYS A 45 -4.47 -11.11 -1.39
C CYS A 45 -3.03 -11.64 -1.48
N LYS A 46 -2.61 -12.42 -0.47
CA LYS A 46 -1.29 -13.06 -0.45
C LYS A 46 -1.14 -14.04 -1.61
N ALA A 47 -2.11 -14.93 -1.80
CA ALA A 47 -2.09 -15.91 -2.89
C ALA A 47 -2.06 -15.22 -4.26
N ARG A 48 -2.94 -14.24 -4.50
CA ARG A 48 -2.97 -13.45 -5.73
C ARG A 48 -1.64 -12.78 -6.04
N TRP A 49 -0.98 -12.24 -5.02
CA TRP A 49 0.34 -11.64 -5.18
C TRP A 49 1.36 -12.67 -5.69
N TYR A 50 1.51 -13.79 -4.99
CA TYR A 50 2.54 -14.78 -5.32
C TYR A 50 2.22 -15.67 -6.53
N GLU A 51 0.96 -15.78 -6.93
CA GLU A 51 0.55 -16.57 -8.09
C GLU A 51 0.41 -15.74 -9.38
N TRP A 52 0.14 -14.43 -9.29
CA TRP A 52 -0.13 -13.63 -10.48
C TRP A 52 0.54 -12.24 -10.53
N LEU A 53 0.69 -11.53 -9.41
CA LEU A 53 1.11 -10.11 -9.45
C LEU A 53 2.60 -9.86 -9.20
N ASP A 54 3.32 -10.79 -8.58
CA ASP A 54 4.75 -10.59 -8.31
C ASP A 54 5.51 -10.44 -9.64
N PRO A 55 6.26 -9.34 -9.87
CA PRO A 55 6.99 -9.11 -11.11
C PRO A 55 8.02 -10.20 -11.46
N SER A 56 8.44 -11.02 -10.49
CA SER A 56 9.32 -12.16 -10.73
C SER A 56 8.64 -13.32 -11.47
N ILE A 57 7.31 -13.32 -11.59
CA ILE A 57 6.55 -14.38 -12.24
C ILE A 57 6.64 -14.20 -13.76
N LYS A 58 7.20 -15.19 -14.44
CA LYS A 58 7.25 -15.21 -15.90
C LYS A 58 5.87 -15.53 -16.47
N LYS A 59 5.32 -14.62 -17.26
CA LYS A 59 4.06 -14.78 -18.01
C LYS A 59 4.29 -14.97 -19.52
N THR A 60 5.54 -15.15 -19.93
CA THR A 60 5.92 -15.46 -21.30
C THR A 60 5.60 -16.91 -21.65
N GLU A 61 5.65 -17.25 -22.92
CA GLU A 61 5.56 -18.63 -23.41
C GLU A 61 6.59 -19.55 -22.76
N TRP A 62 6.27 -20.85 -22.75
CA TRP A 62 7.16 -21.90 -22.24
C TRP A 62 8.25 -22.21 -23.26
N THR A 63 9.48 -22.31 -22.78
CA THR A 63 10.61 -22.74 -23.60
C THR A 63 10.75 -24.26 -23.58
N ARG A 64 11.39 -24.82 -24.60
CA ARG A 64 11.61 -26.27 -24.68
C ARG A 64 12.45 -26.78 -23.49
N GLU A 65 13.43 -26.01 -23.06
CA GLU A 65 14.28 -26.32 -21.91
C GLU A 65 13.49 -26.30 -20.59
N GLU A 66 12.52 -25.39 -20.45
CA GLU A 66 11.60 -25.37 -19.31
C GLU A 66 10.69 -26.61 -19.32
N ASP A 67 10.16 -27.02 -20.48
CA ASP A 67 9.31 -28.20 -20.60
C ASP A 67 10.06 -29.50 -20.31
N GLU A 68 11.26 -29.69 -20.88
CA GLU A 68 12.09 -30.87 -20.64
C GLU A 68 12.43 -31.00 -19.15
N LYS A 69 12.80 -29.88 -18.50
CA LYS A 69 13.06 -29.84 -17.07
C LYS A 69 11.81 -30.16 -16.25
N LEU A 70 10.66 -29.59 -16.61
CA LEU A 70 9.37 -29.83 -15.94
C LEU A 70 9.00 -31.32 -15.99
N LEU A 71 9.06 -31.95 -17.16
CA LEU A 71 8.75 -33.36 -17.35
C LEU A 71 9.72 -34.27 -16.58
N HIS A 72 11.01 -33.96 -16.62
CA HIS A 72 12.02 -34.71 -15.87
C HIS A 72 11.75 -34.66 -14.35
N LEU A 73 11.53 -33.46 -13.81
CA LEU A 73 11.27 -33.28 -12.37
C LEU A 73 9.92 -33.86 -11.94
N ALA A 74 8.88 -33.76 -12.76
CA ALA A 74 7.58 -34.36 -12.47
C ALA A 74 7.65 -35.89 -12.42
N LYS A 75 8.53 -36.52 -13.21
CA LYS A 75 8.81 -37.96 -13.15
C LYS A 75 9.56 -38.35 -11.87
N LEU A 76 10.51 -37.55 -11.42
CA LEU A 76 11.30 -37.82 -10.21
C LEU A 76 10.54 -37.51 -8.92
N MET A 77 9.73 -36.47 -8.91
CA MET A 77 8.96 -35.99 -7.76
C MET A 77 7.47 -35.84 -8.12
N PRO A 78 6.71 -36.94 -8.19
CA PRO A 78 5.30 -36.90 -8.58
C PRO A 78 4.50 -35.95 -7.68
N THR A 79 3.68 -35.10 -8.31
CA THR A 79 2.73 -34.15 -7.67
C THR A 79 3.32 -33.09 -6.72
N GLN A 80 4.64 -32.98 -6.61
CA GLN A 80 5.31 -32.03 -5.71
C GLN A 80 5.56 -30.65 -6.37
N TRP A 81 4.51 -30.03 -6.90
CA TRP A 81 4.60 -28.78 -7.68
C TRP A 81 5.23 -27.61 -6.91
N ARG A 82 5.03 -27.52 -5.59
CA ARG A 82 5.66 -26.48 -4.76
C ARG A 82 7.18 -26.61 -4.70
N THR A 83 7.71 -27.83 -4.82
CA THR A 83 9.15 -28.13 -4.83
C THR A 83 9.73 -27.95 -6.23
N ILE A 84 8.98 -28.35 -7.26
CA ILE A 84 9.40 -28.28 -8.67
C ILE A 84 9.46 -26.83 -9.16
N ALA A 85 8.43 -26.02 -8.83
CA ALA A 85 8.23 -24.71 -9.43
C ALA A 85 9.41 -23.73 -9.24
N PRO A 86 10.04 -23.63 -8.05
CA PRO A 86 11.25 -22.81 -7.88
C PRO A 86 12.44 -23.24 -8.76
N ILE A 87 12.57 -24.53 -9.06
CA ILE A 87 13.66 -25.09 -9.89
C ILE A 87 13.42 -24.80 -11.38
N VAL A 88 12.16 -24.86 -11.81
CA VAL A 88 11.74 -24.51 -13.17
C VAL A 88 11.73 -22.99 -13.37
N GLY A 89 11.46 -22.22 -12.33
CA GLY A 89 11.37 -20.75 -12.38
C GLY A 89 9.99 -20.25 -12.82
N ARG A 90 8.93 -21.01 -12.52
CA ARG A 90 7.52 -20.69 -12.78
C ARG A 90 6.70 -20.86 -11.49
N THR A 91 5.41 -20.53 -11.48
CA THR A 91 4.56 -20.80 -10.30
C THR A 91 4.11 -22.27 -10.25
N PRO A 92 3.76 -22.81 -9.07
CA PRO A 92 3.25 -24.18 -8.96
C PRO A 92 2.01 -24.42 -9.83
N SER A 93 1.09 -23.45 -9.90
CA SER A 93 -0.10 -23.54 -10.76
C SER A 93 0.26 -23.55 -12.24
N GLN A 94 1.20 -22.71 -12.69
CA GLN A 94 1.69 -22.73 -14.07
C GLN A 94 2.33 -24.08 -14.44
N CYS A 95 3.13 -24.65 -13.54
CA CYS A 95 3.79 -25.93 -13.77
C CYS A 95 2.78 -27.07 -13.92
N LEU A 96 1.77 -27.13 -13.04
CA LEU A 96 0.71 -28.14 -13.12
C LEU A 96 -0.08 -28.01 -14.43
N GLU A 97 -0.56 -26.81 -14.77
CA GLU A 97 -1.35 -26.58 -15.98
C GLU A 97 -0.54 -26.91 -17.25
N ARG A 98 0.75 -26.55 -17.29
CA ARG A 98 1.62 -26.90 -18.41
C ARG A 98 1.84 -28.41 -18.52
N TYR A 99 2.09 -29.08 -17.40
CA TYR A 99 2.30 -30.52 -17.36
C TYR A 99 1.06 -31.27 -17.88
N GLU A 100 -0.13 -30.90 -17.42
CA GLU A 100 -1.39 -31.47 -17.89
C GLU A 100 -1.56 -31.27 -19.39
N LYS A 101 -1.31 -30.06 -19.91
CA LYS A 101 -1.35 -29.77 -21.36
C LYS A 101 -0.38 -30.62 -22.17
N LEU A 102 0.83 -30.88 -21.66
CA LEU A 102 1.82 -31.73 -22.33
C LEU A 102 1.39 -33.20 -22.35
N LEU A 103 0.75 -33.69 -21.27
CA LEU A 103 0.17 -35.03 -21.22
C LEU A 103 -1.01 -35.15 -22.18
N ASP A 104 -1.93 -34.19 -22.18
CA ASP A 104 -3.10 -34.20 -23.05
C ASP A 104 -2.68 -34.15 -24.53
N ALA A 105 -1.66 -33.36 -24.89
CA ALA A 105 -1.10 -33.32 -26.24
C ALA A 105 -0.41 -34.63 -26.66
N ALA A 106 0.10 -35.41 -25.70
CA ALA A 106 0.66 -36.74 -25.97
C ALA A 106 -0.45 -37.80 -26.11
N CYS A 107 -1.48 -37.75 -25.26
CA CYS A 107 -2.62 -38.68 -25.26
C CYS A 107 -3.62 -38.45 -26.40
N ALA A 108 -3.81 -37.21 -26.87
CA ALA A 108 -4.71 -36.90 -27.99
C ALA A 108 -4.26 -37.52 -29.33
N LYS A 109 -3.12 -38.23 -29.35
CA LYS A 109 -2.69 -39.09 -30.47
C LYS A 109 -3.32 -40.49 -30.44
N ASP A 110 -4.04 -40.86 -29.38
CA ASP A 110 -4.93 -42.02 -29.31
C ASP A 110 -6.39 -41.56 -29.56
N GLU A 111 -7.05 -42.13 -30.56
CA GLU A 111 -8.28 -41.63 -31.23
C GLU A 111 -9.58 -41.54 -30.38
N ASN A 112 -9.53 -41.48 -29.05
CA ASN A 112 -10.71 -41.66 -28.18
C ASN A 112 -11.00 -40.51 -27.18
N TYR A 113 -10.53 -39.28 -27.44
CA TYR A 113 -10.78 -38.12 -26.56
C TYR A 113 -11.98 -37.28 -27.01
N GLU A 114 -13.07 -37.33 -26.24
CA GLU A 114 -14.23 -36.42 -26.37
C GLU A 114 -14.05 -35.20 -25.44
N PRO A 115 -13.89 -33.97 -25.96
CA PRO A 115 -13.61 -32.78 -25.14
C PRO A 115 -14.69 -32.38 -24.12
N GLY A 116 -15.90 -32.96 -24.23
CA GLY A 116 -17.08 -32.62 -23.43
C GLY A 116 -17.15 -33.26 -22.04
N ASP A 117 -16.41 -34.35 -21.81
CA ASP A 117 -16.53 -35.17 -20.59
C ASP A 117 -15.27 -35.14 -19.71
N ASP A 118 -14.42 -34.12 -19.90
CA ASP A 118 -13.19 -33.93 -19.11
C ASP A 118 -13.55 -33.54 -17.65
N PRO A 119 -13.29 -34.42 -16.65
CA PRO A 119 -13.63 -34.15 -15.26
C PRO A 119 -12.91 -32.95 -14.65
N ARG A 120 -11.86 -32.43 -15.30
CA ARG A 120 -11.09 -31.27 -14.85
C ARG A 120 -11.79 -29.94 -15.15
N LYS A 121 -12.74 -29.92 -16.10
CA LYS A 121 -13.48 -28.69 -16.47
C LYS A 121 -14.58 -28.43 -15.46
N LEU A 122 -14.64 -27.20 -14.97
CA LEU A 122 -15.70 -26.77 -14.04
C LEU A 122 -17.07 -26.89 -14.70
N ARG A 123 -18.03 -27.46 -13.98
CA ARG A 123 -19.41 -27.50 -14.43
C ARG A 123 -20.05 -26.12 -14.31
N PRO A 124 -21.05 -25.78 -15.16
CA PRO A 124 -21.79 -24.53 -15.00
C PRO A 124 -22.36 -24.41 -13.58
N GLY A 125 -21.97 -23.35 -12.86
CA GLY A 125 -22.39 -23.09 -11.47
C GLY A 125 -21.36 -23.46 -10.39
N GLU A 126 -20.27 -24.15 -10.73
CA GLU A 126 -19.18 -24.43 -9.79
C GLU A 126 -18.24 -23.23 -9.64
N ILE A 127 -17.75 -23.01 -8.42
CA ILE A 127 -16.80 -21.94 -8.10
C ILE A 127 -15.38 -22.47 -8.35
N ASP A 128 -14.59 -21.72 -9.12
CA ASP A 128 -13.16 -22.04 -9.34
C ASP A 128 -12.43 -22.13 -7.98
N PRO A 129 -11.78 -23.25 -7.67
CA PRO A 129 -10.98 -23.41 -6.45
C PRO A 129 -9.74 -22.51 -6.37
N ASN A 130 -9.21 -22.03 -7.50
CA ASN A 130 -7.96 -21.25 -7.57
C ASN A 130 -8.07 -20.01 -8.48
N PRO A 131 -8.99 -19.07 -8.20
CA PRO A 131 -9.19 -17.87 -9.01
C PRO A 131 -7.97 -16.93 -8.98
N GLU A 132 -7.11 -17.03 -7.97
CA GLU A 132 -5.89 -16.23 -7.83
C GLU A 132 -4.88 -16.46 -8.95
N SER A 133 -4.93 -17.60 -9.64
CA SER A 133 -4.04 -17.96 -10.75
C SER A 133 -4.53 -17.48 -12.13
N LYS A 134 -5.74 -16.94 -12.23
CA LYS A 134 -6.38 -16.57 -13.50
C LYS A 134 -6.16 -15.09 -13.86
N PRO A 135 -6.19 -14.70 -15.15
CA PRO A 135 -6.20 -13.29 -15.52
C PRO A 135 -7.34 -12.51 -14.86
N ALA A 136 -7.08 -11.24 -14.53
CA ALA A 136 -8.13 -10.37 -14.00
C ALA A 136 -9.15 -10.03 -15.08
N ARG A 137 -10.41 -9.90 -14.68
CA ARG A 137 -11.49 -9.44 -15.55
C ARG A 137 -11.32 -7.92 -15.81
N PRO A 138 -11.44 -7.47 -17.07
CA PRO A 138 -11.50 -6.05 -17.38
C PRO A 138 -12.61 -5.35 -16.60
N ASP A 139 -12.35 -4.10 -16.23
CA ASP A 139 -13.33 -3.30 -15.50
C ASP A 139 -14.49 -2.91 -16.43
N PRO A 140 -15.75 -2.98 -15.95
CA PRO A 140 -16.90 -2.52 -16.74
C PRO A 140 -16.83 -1.00 -16.99
N VAL A 141 -17.43 -0.54 -18.09
CA VAL A 141 -17.45 0.90 -18.44
C VAL A 141 -18.17 1.72 -17.36
N ASP A 142 -19.30 1.22 -16.87
CA ASP A 142 -19.99 1.80 -15.72
C ASP A 142 -19.70 0.96 -14.48
N MET A 143 -18.85 1.49 -13.62
CA MET A 143 -18.49 0.90 -12.33
C MET A 143 -19.64 1.08 -11.34
N ASP A 144 -19.92 0.05 -10.54
CA ASP A 144 -20.94 0.16 -9.49
C ASP A 144 -20.50 1.11 -8.35
N GLU A 145 -21.44 1.46 -7.48
CA GLU A 145 -21.17 2.37 -6.36
C GLU A 145 -20.13 1.78 -5.39
N ASP A 146 -20.20 0.47 -5.15
CA ASP A 146 -19.27 -0.26 -4.27
C ASP A 146 -17.82 -0.17 -4.79
N GLU A 147 -17.60 -0.32 -6.09
CA GLU A 147 -16.28 -0.20 -6.71
C GLU A 147 -15.76 1.25 -6.69
N LYS A 148 -16.62 2.22 -6.99
CA LYS A 148 -16.29 3.65 -6.92
C LYS A 148 -15.90 4.04 -5.48
N GLU A 149 -16.65 3.58 -4.49
CA GLU A 149 -16.37 3.79 -3.07
C GLU A 149 -15.03 3.14 -2.69
N MET A 150 -14.81 1.86 -3.05
CA MET A 150 -13.56 1.14 -2.78
C MET A 150 -12.33 1.87 -3.35
N LEU A 151 -12.40 2.37 -4.60
CA LEU A 151 -11.33 3.15 -5.21
C LEU A 151 -11.06 4.45 -4.45
N SER A 152 -12.12 5.16 -4.05
CA SER A 152 -12.02 6.41 -3.31
C SER A 152 -11.37 6.20 -1.93
N GLU A 153 -11.77 5.14 -1.22
CA GLU A 153 -11.22 4.77 0.08
C GLU A 153 -9.74 4.37 -0.05
N ALA A 154 -9.42 3.54 -1.05
CA ALA A 154 -8.05 3.13 -1.34
C ALA A 154 -7.16 4.34 -1.60
N ARG A 155 -7.57 5.27 -2.47
CA ARG A 155 -6.84 6.52 -2.74
C ARG A 155 -6.61 7.33 -1.47
N ALA A 156 -7.64 7.56 -0.67
CA ALA A 156 -7.53 8.34 0.56
C ALA A 156 -6.57 7.69 1.57
N ARG A 157 -6.64 6.36 1.72
CA ARG A 157 -5.77 5.60 2.63
C ARG A 157 -4.33 5.52 2.17
N LEU A 158 -4.10 5.38 0.87
CA LEU A 158 -2.77 5.38 0.27
C LEU A 158 -2.12 6.78 0.31
N ALA A 159 -2.89 7.86 0.24
CA ALA A 159 -2.38 9.22 0.44
C ALA A 159 -2.06 9.56 1.90
N ASN A 160 -2.77 8.96 2.87
CA ASN A 160 -2.60 9.31 4.27
C ASN A 160 -1.29 8.76 4.89
N THR A 161 -0.43 9.66 5.35
CA THR A 161 0.83 9.35 6.06
C THR A 161 0.83 9.82 7.52
N ARG A 162 -0.20 10.58 7.94
CA ARG A 162 -0.23 11.26 9.25
C ARG A 162 -1.13 10.52 10.24
N GLY A 163 -0.57 10.21 11.42
CA GLY A 163 -1.31 9.63 12.53
C GLY A 163 -2.28 10.62 13.21
N LYS A 164 -3.14 10.10 14.10
CA LYS A 164 -4.18 10.87 14.82
C LYS A 164 -3.60 12.10 15.54
N LYS A 165 -2.48 11.95 16.24
CA LYS A 165 -1.81 13.05 16.98
C LYS A 165 -1.35 14.18 16.05
N ALA A 166 -0.74 13.84 14.92
CA ALA A 166 -0.27 14.82 13.94
C ALA A 166 -1.43 15.58 13.28
N LYS A 167 -2.55 14.91 13.00
CA LYS A 167 -3.77 15.56 12.48
C LYS A 167 -4.40 16.48 13.53
N ARG A 168 -4.50 16.05 14.79
CA ARG A 168 -5.03 16.88 15.89
C ARG A 168 -4.20 18.15 16.09
N LYS A 169 -2.88 18.02 16.15
CA LYS A 169 -1.96 19.16 16.32
C LYS A 169 -2.05 20.16 15.16
N ALA A 170 -2.25 19.69 13.93
CA ALA A 170 -2.44 20.57 12.78
C ALA A 170 -3.74 21.38 12.87
N ARG A 171 -4.85 20.75 13.25
CA ARG A 171 -6.14 21.45 13.46
C ARG A 171 -6.06 22.47 14.59
N GLU A 172 -5.38 22.11 15.68
CA GLU A 172 -5.17 23.02 16.82
C GLU A 172 -4.39 24.26 16.40
N LYS A 173 -3.30 24.09 15.64
CA LYS A 173 -2.51 25.20 15.08
C LYS A 173 -3.36 26.11 14.18
N GLN A 174 -4.17 25.53 13.28
CA GLN A 174 -5.07 26.30 12.41
C GLN A 174 -6.11 27.09 13.22
N LEU A 175 -6.69 26.48 14.25
CA LEU A 175 -7.63 27.15 15.14
C LEU A 175 -6.97 28.28 15.94
N GLU A 176 -5.72 28.10 16.38
CA GLU A 176 -4.95 29.14 17.05
C GLU A 176 -4.64 30.32 16.12
N GLU A 177 -4.22 30.05 14.89
CA GLU A 177 -4.01 31.08 13.86
C GLU A 177 -5.30 31.83 13.54
N ALA A 178 -6.42 31.12 13.36
CA ALA A 178 -7.74 31.73 13.14
C ALA A 178 -8.17 32.61 14.32
N ARG A 179 -8.02 32.13 15.56
CA ARG A 179 -8.29 32.92 16.77
C ARG A 179 -7.42 34.16 16.86
N ARG A 180 -6.14 34.06 16.49
CA ARG A 180 -5.20 35.18 16.47
C ARG A 180 -5.62 36.23 15.44
N LEU A 181 -5.98 35.81 14.23
CA LEU A 181 -6.47 36.70 13.17
C LEU A 181 -7.76 37.42 13.58
N ALA A 182 -8.74 36.69 14.13
CA ALA A 182 -9.99 37.28 14.61
C ALA A 182 -9.74 38.29 15.75
N SER A 183 -8.84 37.98 16.69
CA SER A 183 -8.48 38.89 17.78
C SER A 183 -7.78 40.16 17.28
N LEU A 184 -6.94 40.02 16.24
CA LEU A 184 -6.26 41.16 15.60
C LEU A 184 -7.25 42.02 14.83
N GLN A 185 -8.17 41.41 14.10
CA GLN A 185 -9.24 42.11 13.39
C GLN A 185 -10.10 42.93 14.36
N LYS A 186 -10.61 42.30 15.43
CA LYS A 186 -11.39 42.99 16.48
C LYS A 186 -10.63 44.16 17.08
N ARG A 187 -9.33 44.01 17.32
CA ARG A 187 -8.48 45.10 17.84
C ARG A 187 -8.36 46.26 16.85
N ARG A 188 -8.20 45.96 15.56
CA ARG A 188 -8.13 46.99 14.51
C ARG A 188 -9.44 47.76 14.42
N GLU A 189 -10.57 47.08 14.46
CA GLU A 189 -11.91 47.68 14.44
C GLU A 189 -12.13 48.61 15.64
N LEU A 190 -11.82 48.14 16.85
CA LEU A 190 -11.94 48.97 18.06
C LEU A 190 -11.03 50.20 18.02
N LYS A 191 -9.78 50.02 17.55
CA LYS A 191 -8.83 51.14 17.39
C LYS A 191 -9.29 52.14 16.34
N ALA A 192 -9.88 51.67 15.22
CA ALA A 192 -10.45 52.54 14.19
C ALA A 192 -11.67 53.32 14.71
N ALA A 193 -12.45 52.74 15.62
CA ALA A 193 -13.54 53.41 16.33
C ALA A 193 -13.06 54.33 17.48
N GLY A 194 -11.75 54.51 17.67
CA GLY A 194 -11.17 55.35 18.73
C GLY A 194 -11.18 54.75 20.13
N ILE A 195 -11.53 53.46 20.28
CA ILE A 195 -11.61 52.79 21.58
C ILE A 195 -10.28 52.05 21.85
N ASP A 196 -9.43 52.62 22.71
CA ASP A 196 -8.15 52.00 23.10
C ASP A 196 -8.31 51.11 24.35
N ILE A 197 -8.31 49.79 24.14
CA ILE A 197 -8.39 48.80 25.22
C ILE A 197 -6.98 48.29 25.55
N ARG A 198 -6.46 48.66 26.73
CA ARG A 198 -5.21 48.11 27.27
C ARG A 198 -5.34 46.61 27.52
N GLN A 199 -4.52 45.80 26.86
CA GLN A 199 -4.45 44.37 27.14
C GLN A 199 -3.66 44.08 28.42
N ARG A 200 -4.20 43.18 29.25
CA ARG A 200 -3.49 42.59 30.39
C ARG A 200 -2.33 41.73 29.85
N LYS A 201 -1.08 42.05 30.21
CA LYS A 201 0.11 41.32 29.74
C LYS A 201 0.05 39.85 30.18
N ARG A 202 0.41 38.93 29.27
CA ARG A 202 0.60 37.50 29.60
C ARG A 202 1.87 37.31 30.45
N ARG A 203 1.88 36.23 31.23
CA ARG A 203 2.88 35.85 32.24
C ARG A 203 4.33 35.99 31.74
N GLU A 204 5.18 36.33 32.71
CA GLU A 204 6.56 36.85 32.64
C GLU A 204 7.55 36.12 31.69
N GLY A 205 7.34 34.85 31.37
CA GLY A 205 8.27 34.04 30.56
C GLY A 205 8.30 34.34 29.05
N GLU A 206 7.18 34.77 28.45
CA GLU A 206 7.11 35.07 27.00
C GLU A 206 7.62 36.48 26.65
N LEU A 207 7.69 37.38 27.63
CA LEU A 207 8.21 38.74 27.44
C LEU A 207 9.74 38.78 27.35
N ILE A 208 10.43 37.77 27.92
CA ILE A 208 11.90 37.73 27.99
C ILE A 208 12.53 37.62 26.60
N ILE A 209 11.91 36.88 25.67
CA ILE A 209 12.40 36.75 24.28
C ILE A 209 12.28 38.04 23.46
N MET A 210 11.34 38.93 23.77
CA MET A 210 11.22 40.23 23.07
C MET A 210 12.04 41.34 23.73
N LEU A 211 12.27 41.28 25.05
CA LEU A 211 12.96 42.34 25.80
C LEU A 211 14.44 42.08 26.07
N LYS A 212 14.93 40.84 25.92
CA LYS A 212 16.36 40.51 26.07
C LYS A 212 16.87 39.81 24.82
N SER A 213 17.76 40.50 24.07
CA SER A 213 18.58 39.87 23.04
C SER A 213 19.27 38.63 23.63
N PRO A 214 19.04 37.41 23.08
CA PRO A 214 19.65 36.18 23.58
C PRO A 214 21.19 36.18 23.50
N LEU A 215 21.78 37.13 22.75
CA LEU A 215 23.20 37.21 22.43
C LEU A 215 24.06 38.01 23.44
N LYS A 216 23.50 38.63 24.48
CA LYS A 216 24.34 39.44 25.39
C LYS A 216 25.32 38.63 26.23
N ARG A 217 25.10 37.31 26.42
CA ARG A 217 26.05 36.42 27.11
C ARG A 217 27.28 36.07 26.27
N SER A 218 27.17 35.96 24.94
CA SER A 218 28.30 35.57 24.10
C SER A 218 29.34 36.67 23.92
N ARG A 219 28.92 37.95 23.95
CA ARG A 219 29.85 39.10 23.79
C ARG A 219 30.78 39.28 24.98
N LEU A 220 30.31 39.12 26.21
CA LEU A 220 31.14 39.21 27.41
C LEU A 220 32.12 38.03 27.52
N GLN A 221 31.69 36.83 27.12
CA GLN A 221 32.54 35.65 27.12
C GLN A 221 33.61 35.72 26.02
N ALA A 222 33.27 36.23 24.82
CA ALA A 222 34.23 36.49 23.76
C ALA A 222 35.22 37.61 24.13
N PHE A 223 34.76 38.65 24.84
CA PHE A 223 35.63 39.73 25.33
C PHE A 223 36.59 39.24 26.42
N MET A 224 36.13 38.41 27.37
CA MET A 224 37.01 37.79 28.36
C MET A 224 38.02 36.82 27.72
N MET A 225 37.62 36.03 26.73
CA MET A 225 38.57 35.17 25.99
C MET A 225 39.60 35.99 25.21
N LEU A 226 39.22 37.12 24.63
CA LEU A 226 40.16 38.02 23.94
C LEU A 226 41.16 38.64 24.92
N LEU A 227 40.70 39.10 26.08
CA LEU A 227 41.57 39.64 27.13
C LEU A 227 42.54 38.60 27.70
N MET A 228 42.09 37.36 27.91
CA MET A 228 42.99 36.26 28.32
C MET A 228 44.04 35.95 27.25
N LYS A 229 43.72 36.12 25.97
CA LYS A 229 44.64 35.86 24.86
C LYS A 229 45.66 36.99 24.65
N ILE A 230 45.30 38.23 25.00
CA ILE A 230 46.20 39.38 25.01
C ILE A 230 47.15 39.32 26.23
N GLY A 231 46.68 38.80 27.37
CA GLY A 231 47.49 38.66 28.59
C GLY A 231 48.54 37.54 28.60
N GLN A 232 48.60 36.69 27.57
CA GLN A 232 49.64 35.65 27.42
C GLN A 232 50.72 36.02 26.38
N LEU A 233 50.73 37.26 25.90
CA LEU A 233 51.69 37.78 24.91
C LEU A 233 52.67 38.82 25.49
N ASN A 234 52.77 38.94 26.82
CA ASN A 234 53.81 39.70 27.51
C ASN A 234 54.58 38.78 28.48
#